data_AF-A0A970NPR2-F1
#
_entry.id   AF-A0A970NPR2-F1
#
_cell.length_a   1.000
_cell.length_b   1.000
_cell.length_c   1.000
_cell.angle_alpha   90.00
_cell.angle_beta   90.00
_cell.angle_gamma   90.00
#
_symmetry.space_group_name_H-M   'P 1'
#
loop_
_entity.id
_entity.type
_entity.pdbx_description
1 polymer ?
#
loop_
_entity_poly.entity_id
_entity_poly.type
_entity_poly.pdbx_seq_one_letter_code
_entity_poly.pdbx_strand_id
1 'polypeptide(L)'
;MRTNISGFLFIMLAAGMIFISGCKKDDPPFDPPTMKNISISADNQLITVTFSEGVYSKNDMSGSLKGESFEVIISGGVASYGGHYFVEHTEGSDEAIIKLILNGVATGKESITIKPKTASSIYNADGVAMETSQSLSSGLFDTGILGKWYSTGSNIAPAIQATGVDSVFAEFKANKTYIIETFSAKQLKTTHKGTFNQARSKTGEIWDLALSQNSPAAATHEGIFEITSGQTTTMIYEIVQVPDLVPPTAEAGFGSTAGGAHGAAYVQNFVRVN
;
A
#
# COMPACT_ATOMS: atom_id res chain seq x y z
N MET A 1 -101.01 0.62 -17.79
CA MET A 1 -101.17 1.09 -16.40
C MET A 1 -99.88 1.82 -16.04
N ARG A 2 -99.94 3.16 -15.89
CA ARG A 2 -99.03 4.11 -15.17
C ARG A 2 -97.49 3.91 -15.33
N THR A 3 -96.62 4.88 -15.62
CA THR A 3 -96.63 6.36 -15.53
C THR A 3 -95.33 6.92 -16.15
N ASN A 4 -95.40 8.16 -16.68
CA ASN A 4 -94.31 9.03 -17.16
C ASN A 4 -93.27 9.41 -16.08
N ILE A 5 -92.12 9.96 -16.53
CA ILE A 5 -91.48 11.25 -16.13
C ILE A 5 -90.11 11.34 -16.86
N SER A 6 -89.97 12.16 -17.92
CA SER A 6 -89.38 13.54 -17.93
C SER A 6 -88.01 13.59 -17.24
N GLY A 7 -86.87 13.85 -17.88
CA GLY A 7 -86.53 14.93 -18.81
C GLY A 7 -85.41 15.75 -18.16
N PHE A 8 -84.31 16.04 -18.86
CA PHE A 8 -83.55 17.30 -18.75
C PHE A 8 -82.41 17.33 -19.79
N LEU A 9 -82.47 18.34 -20.64
CA LEU A 9 -81.45 18.74 -21.60
C LEU A 9 -80.44 19.65 -20.89
N PHE A 10 -79.14 19.41 -21.06
CA PHE A 10 -78.14 20.45 -20.85
C PHE A 10 -77.05 20.36 -21.93
N ILE A 11 -76.91 21.47 -22.66
CA ILE A 11 -75.89 21.71 -23.68
C ILE A 11 -74.56 21.93 -22.96
N MET A 12 -73.49 21.22 -23.37
CA MET A 12 -72.13 21.64 -23.05
C MET A 12 -71.24 21.66 -24.27
N LEU A 13 -70.61 22.83 -24.40
CA LEU A 13 -69.76 23.32 -25.45
C LEU A 13 -68.42 22.56 -25.48
N ALA A 14 -67.98 22.19 -26.66
CA ALA A 14 -66.67 21.60 -26.90
C ALA A 14 -65.55 22.64 -26.72
N ALA A 15 -64.59 22.35 -25.85
CA ALA A 15 -63.25 22.94 -25.87
C ALA A 15 -62.24 21.81 -25.67
N GLY A 16 -61.58 21.41 -26.76
CA GLY A 16 -60.50 20.44 -26.71
C GLY A 16 -59.30 21.01 -25.96
N MET A 17 -58.98 20.42 -24.81
CA MET A 17 -57.66 20.56 -24.20
C MET A 17 -56.82 19.34 -24.60
N ILE A 18 -55.90 19.58 -25.53
CA ILE A 18 -54.80 18.68 -25.84
C ILE A 18 -53.92 18.65 -24.58
N PHE A 19 -53.92 17.53 -23.86
CA PHE A 19 -52.85 17.25 -22.90
C PHE A 19 -51.59 16.94 -23.69
N ILE A 20 -50.81 17.98 -23.99
CA ILE A 20 -49.38 17.83 -24.26
C ILE A 20 -48.77 17.20 -23.01
N SER A 21 -48.45 15.91 -23.08
CA SER A 21 -47.50 15.29 -22.18
C SER A 21 -46.23 16.12 -22.27
N GLY A 22 -45.98 16.94 -21.26
CA GLY A 22 -44.76 17.72 -21.17
C GLY A 22 -43.60 16.75 -21.18
N CYS A 23 -42.94 16.61 -22.33
CA CYS A 23 -41.56 16.21 -22.35
C CYS A 23 -40.82 17.21 -21.47
N LYS A 24 -40.52 16.83 -20.22
CA LYS A 24 -39.42 17.45 -19.49
C LYS A 24 -38.16 17.07 -20.25
N LYS A 25 -37.87 17.88 -21.26
CA LYS A 25 -36.54 18.02 -21.80
C LYS A 25 -35.79 18.85 -20.75
N ASP A 26 -34.59 18.40 -20.43
CA ASP A 26 -33.58 19.11 -19.63
C ASP A 26 -33.60 18.82 -18.10
N ASP A 27 -33.77 17.56 -17.69
CA ASP A 27 -32.96 17.14 -16.53
C ASP A 27 -31.49 17.21 -17.02
N PRO A 28 -30.59 17.92 -16.32
CA PRO A 28 -29.19 17.94 -16.70
C PRO A 28 -28.69 16.48 -16.74
N PRO A 29 -27.80 16.12 -17.68
CA PRO A 29 -27.19 14.79 -17.65
C PRO A 29 -26.61 14.59 -16.25
N PHE A 30 -26.94 13.46 -15.61
CA PHE A 30 -26.37 13.13 -14.31
C PHE A 30 -24.84 13.16 -14.44
N ASP A 31 -24.19 13.93 -13.57
CA ASP A 31 -22.73 14.10 -13.63
C ASP A 31 -22.06 12.73 -13.37
N PRO A 32 -21.00 12.38 -14.13
CA PRO A 32 -20.29 11.14 -13.90
C PRO A 32 -19.55 11.18 -12.55
N PRO A 33 -19.38 10.03 -11.87
CA PRO A 33 -18.58 9.97 -10.66
C PRO A 33 -17.11 10.32 -10.97
N THR A 34 -16.42 10.92 -10.02
CA THR A 34 -15.00 11.31 -10.15
C THR A 34 -14.15 10.71 -9.04
N MET A 35 -12.86 10.50 -9.31
CA MET A 35 -11.90 10.17 -8.25
C MET A 35 -11.45 11.48 -7.58
N LYS A 36 -11.65 11.59 -6.26
CA LYS A 36 -11.31 12.80 -5.49
C LYS A 36 -9.91 12.75 -4.92
N ASN A 37 -9.53 11.60 -4.36
CA ASN A 37 -8.25 11.45 -3.67
C ASN A 37 -7.75 10.01 -3.73
N ILE A 38 -6.43 9.87 -3.58
CA ILE A 38 -5.81 8.60 -3.18
C ILE A 38 -4.96 8.84 -1.93
N SER A 39 -5.02 7.90 -1.00
CA SER A 39 -4.12 7.85 0.16
C SER A 39 -3.39 6.52 0.15
N ILE A 40 -2.12 6.52 0.59
CA ILE A 40 -1.24 5.36 0.52
C ILE A 40 -0.78 5.02 1.94
N SER A 41 -0.79 3.73 2.31
CA SER A 41 -0.22 3.27 3.57
C SER A 41 1.31 3.40 3.58
N ALA A 42 1.91 3.55 4.75
CA ALA A 42 3.36 3.79 4.88
C ALA A 42 4.25 2.64 4.35
N ASP A 43 3.69 1.44 4.16
CA ASP A 43 4.34 0.28 3.52
C ASP A 43 4.03 0.14 2.02
N ASN A 44 3.31 1.10 1.45
CA ASN A 44 2.84 1.12 0.05
C ASN A 44 1.91 -0.05 -0.34
N GLN A 45 1.38 -0.81 0.61
CA GLN A 45 0.57 -2.00 0.32
C GLN A 45 -0.92 -1.70 0.16
N LEU A 46 -1.41 -0.60 0.71
CA LEU A 46 -2.82 -0.21 0.63
C LEU A 46 -2.95 1.16 -0.01
N ILE A 47 -3.80 1.26 -1.03
CA ILE A 47 -4.23 2.53 -1.60
C ILE A 47 -5.73 2.65 -1.41
N THR A 48 -6.16 3.64 -0.64
CA THR A 48 -7.57 4.01 -0.54
C THR A 48 -7.87 5.06 -1.59
N VAL A 49 -8.76 4.73 -2.53
CA VAL A 49 -9.33 5.65 -3.51
C VAL A 49 -10.66 6.16 -2.98
N THR A 50 -10.81 7.49 -2.92
CA THR A 50 -12.06 8.15 -2.52
C THR A 50 -12.73 8.77 -3.74
N PHE A 51 -14.03 8.52 -3.92
CA PHE A 51 -14.84 8.98 -5.04
C PHE A 51 -15.69 10.21 -4.67
N SER A 52 -16.36 10.83 -5.65
CA SER A 52 -17.34 11.90 -5.40
C SER A 52 -18.61 11.44 -4.71
N GLU A 53 -18.93 10.16 -4.86
CA GLU A 53 -20.19 9.52 -4.48
C GLU A 53 -20.03 7.99 -4.47
N GLY A 54 -21.10 7.29 -4.10
CA GLY A 54 -21.13 5.83 -4.13
C GLY A 54 -20.99 5.27 -5.55
N VAL A 55 -20.15 4.24 -5.71
CA VAL A 55 -19.85 3.65 -7.02
C VAL A 55 -20.18 2.15 -7.10
N TYR A 56 -20.34 1.68 -8.33
CA TYR A 56 -20.79 0.34 -8.70
C TYR A 56 -19.98 -0.18 -9.89
N SER A 57 -19.80 -1.49 -10.03
CA SER A 57 -19.16 -2.07 -11.22
C SER A 57 -20.13 -2.29 -12.39
N LYS A 58 -21.43 -2.07 -12.19
CA LYS A 58 -22.45 -2.11 -13.23
C LYS A 58 -23.36 -0.89 -13.18
N ASN A 59 -24.03 -0.63 -14.29
CA ASN A 59 -24.94 0.50 -14.48
C ASN A 59 -26.36 0.29 -13.93
N ASP A 60 -26.59 -0.79 -13.16
CA ASP A 60 -27.88 -1.15 -12.56
C ASP A 60 -27.85 -1.05 -11.03
N MET A 61 -26.95 -0.21 -10.49
CA MET A 61 -26.70 -0.06 -9.05
C MET A 61 -26.25 -1.35 -8.37
N SER A 62 -25.59 -2.25 -9.11
CA SER A 62 -25.05 -3.51 -8.54
C SER A 62 -23.58 -3.74 -8.87
N GLY A 63 -22.97 -4.65 -8.10
CA GLY A 63 -21.60 -5.10 -8.23
C GLY A 63 -20.58 -4.24 -7.48
N SER A 64 -19.76 -4.89 -6.65
CA SER A 64 -18.54 -4.29 -6.13
C SER A 64 -17.47 -4.11 -7.21
N LEU A 65 -16.61 -3.11 -7.03
CA LEU A 65 -15.40 -2.92 -7.85
C LEU A 65 -14.40 -4.06 -7.61
N LYS A 66 -13.63 -4.38 -8.66
CA LYS A 66 -12.64 -5.47 -8.66
C LYS A 66 -11.34 -5.01 -9.33
N GLY A 67 -10.36 -5.90 -9.43
CA GLY A 67 -9.09 -5.62 -10.10
C GLY A 67 -9.28 -5.06 -11.52
N GLU A 68 -10.29 -5.55 -12.24
CA GLU A 68 -10.66 -5.15 -13.59
C GLU A 68 -11.36 -3.78 -13.68
N SER A 69 -11.77 -3.20 -12.55
CA SER A 69 -12.33 -1.85 -12.52
C SER A 69 -11.25 -0.77 -12.72
N PHE A 70 -10.00 -1.08 -12.38
CA PHE A 70 -8.90 -0.12 -12.40
C PHE A 70 -7.79 -0.52 -13.38
N GLU A 71 -7.05 0.49 -13.83
CA GLU A 71 -5.70 0.35 -14.35
C GLU A 71 -4.75 0.98 -13.33
N VAL A 72 -3.73 0.22 -12.90
CA VAL A 72 -2.72 0.67 -11.94
C VAL A 72 -1.36 0.64 -12.62
N ILE A 73 -0.70 1.78 -12.65
CA ILE A 73 0.59 1.96 -13.31
C ILE A 73 1.60 2.43 -12.26
N ILE A 74 2.75 1.75 -12.19
CA ILE A 74 3.90 2.18 -11.37
C ILE A 74 5.06 2.49 -12.31
N SER A 75 5.68 3.64 -12.11
CA SER A 75 6.79 4.12 -12.94
C SER A 75 7.84 4.85 -12.09
N GLY A 76 9.06 4.98 -12.63
CA GLY A 76 10.19 5.53 -11.87
C GLY A 76 10.73 4.53 -10.84
N GLY A 77 11.86 4.89 -10.21
CA GLY A 77 12.47 4.08 -9.16
C GLY A 77 12.83 2.65 -9.56
N VAL A 78 12.80 1.73 -8.58
CA VAL A 78 13.16 0.32 -8.75
C VAL A 78 12.03 -0.64 -8.37
N ALA A 79 11.07 -0.20 -7.55
CA ALA A 79 9.92 -1.03 -7.23
C ALA A 79 8.94 -1.09 -8.39
N SER A 80 8.42 -2.28 -8.68
CA SER A 80 7.48 -2.51 -9.78
C SER A 80 6.25 -3.26 -9.33
N TYR A 81 5.23 -3.26 -10.18
CA TYR A 81 4.02 -4.05 -9.95
C TYR A 81 4.33 -5.55 -9.87
N GLY A 82 3.77 -6.23 -8.86
CA GLY A 82 3.90 -7.66 -8.61
C GLY A 82 3.11 -8.57 -9.55
N GLY A 83 2.40 -8.00 -10.53
CA GLY A 83 1.58 -8.72 -11.51
C GLY A 83 0.10 -8.83 -11.13
N HIS A 84 -0.24 -8.72 -9.84
CA HIS A 84 -1.63 -8.71 -9.35
C HIS A 84 -1.83 -7.69 -8.20
N TYR A 85 -3.01 -7.07 -8.15
CA TYR A 85 -3.54 -6.34 -6.98
C TYR A 85 -4.98 -6.80 -6.74
N PHE A 86 -5.43 -6.67 -5.49
CA PHE A 86 -6.80 -6.97 -5.10
C PHE A 86 -7.54 -5.68 -4.81
N VAL A 87 -8.86 -5.67 -5.02
CA VAL A 87 -9.71 -4.53 -4.69
C VAL A 87 -10.73 -4.99 -3.67
N GLU A 88 -10.79 -4.29 -2.55
CA GLU A 88 -11.85 -4.39 -1.57
C GLU A 88 -12.77 -3.18 -1.73
N HIS A 89 -14.04 -3.45 -1.97
CA HIS A 89 -15.04 -2.44 -2.18
C HIS A 89 -16.41 -2.98 -1.79
N THR A 90 -17.15 -2.21 -1.00
CA THR A 90 -18.56 -2.47 -0.73
C THR A 90 -19.38 -1.73 -1.76
N GLU A 91 -20.23 -2.44 -2.50
CA GLU A 91 -21.17 -1.85 -3.47
C GLU A 91 -21.86 -0.58 -2.93
N GLY A 92 -21.83 0.51 -3.71
CA GLY A 92 -22.41 1.80 -3.32
C GLY A 92 -21.59 2.61 -2.32
N SER A 93 -20.43 2.12 -1.89
CA SER A 93 -19.45 2.93 -1.12
C SER A 93 -18.73 3.92 -2.03
N ASP A 94 -18.31 5.03 -1.44
CA ASP A 94 -17.44 6.04 -2.05
C ASP A 94 -15.94 5.77 -1.79
N GLU A 95 -15.59 4.62 -1.20
CA GLU A 95 -14.22 4.22 -0.95
C GLU A 95 -13.92 2.81 -1.48
N ALA A 96 -12.80 2.67 -2.19
CA ALA A 96 -12.23 1.39 -2.59
C ALA A 96 -10.79 1.26 -2.09
N ILE A 97 -10.41 0.09 -1.59
CA ILE A 97 -9.04 -0.21 -1.15
C ILE A 97 -8.38 -1.13 -2.17
N ILE A 98 -7.32 -0.65 -2.80
CA ILE A 98 -6.44 -1.43 -3.66
C ILE A 98 -5.30 -1.98 -2.82
N LYS A 99 -5.22 -3.30 -2.72
CA LYS A 99 -4.12 -4.04 -2.08
C LYS A 99 -3.05 -4.36 -3.09
N LEU A 100 -1.90 -3.70 -2.98
CA LEU A 100 -0.75 -3.85 -3.86
C LEU A 100 0.23 -4.90 -3.36
N ILE A 101 0.77 -5.61 -4.33
CA ILE A 101 1.96 -6.43 -4.18
C ILE A 101 3.04 -5.78 -5.06
N LEU A 102 4.18 -5.47 -4.45
CA LEU A 102 5.31 -4.84 -5.14
C LEU A 102 6.48 -5.84 -5.23
N ASN A 103 7.17 -5.79 -6.36
CA ASN A 103 8.51 -6.36 -6.49
C ASN A 103 9.54 -5.29 -6.16
N GLY A 104 10.61 -5.66 -5.45
CA GLY A 104 11.64 -4.71 -5.00
C GLY A 104 11.19 -3.83 -3.83
N VAL A 105 12.05 -2.89 -3.43
CA VAL A 105 11.80 -1.94 -2.33
C VAL A 105 11.64 -0.55 -2.89
N ALA A 106 10.50 0.09 -2.62
CA ALA A 106 10.24 1.45 -3.09
C ALA A 106 11.24 2.43 -2.47
N THR A 107 11.79 3.29 -3.32
CA THR A 107 12.87 4.25 -3.04
C THR A 107 12.36 5.67 -2.87
N GLY A 108 11.05 5.89 -2.95
CA GLY A 108 10.45 7.22 -2.95
C GLY A 108 10.51 7.93 -4.30
N LYS A 109 11.15 7.30 -5.31
CA LYS A 109 11.23 7.81 -6.68
C LYS A 109 10.11 7.26 -7.56
N GLU A 110 9.39 6.25 -7.09
CA GLU A 110 8.27 5.65 -7.79
C GLU A 110 7.04 6.55 -7.72
N SER A 111 6.34 6.67 -8.85
CA SER A 111 5.00 7.24 -8.92
C SER A 111 4.00 6.15 -9.29
N ILE A 112 2.92 6.08 -8.51
CA ILE A 112 1.76 5.25 -8.81
C ILE A 112 0.65 6.11 -9.40
N THR A 113 -0.01 5.59 -10.43
CA THR A 113 -1.16 6.20 -11.10
C THR A 113 -2.31 5.22 -11.16
N ILE A 114 -3.50 5.67 -10.75
CA ILE A 114 -4.75 4.92 -10.74
C ILE A 114 -5.71 5.55 -11.75
N LYS A 115 -6.32 4.71 -12.59
CA LYS A 115 -7.33 5.11 -13.59
C LYS A 115 -8.48 4.10 -13.61
N PRO A 116 -9.68 4.49 -14.10
CA PRO A 116 -10.68 3.52 -14.52
C PRO A 116 -10.12 2.69 -15.68
N LYS A 117 -10.34 1.37 -15.67
CA LYS A 117 -9.77 0.51 -16.72
C LYS A 117 -10.39 0.76 -18.09
N THR A 118 -11.70 1.01 -18.11
CA THR A 118 -12.50 1.22 -19.33
C THR A 118 -13.64 2.20 -19.04
N ALA A 119 -14.29 2.69 -20.10
CA ALA A 119 -15.49 3.54 -20.01
C ALA A 119 -16.74 2.79 -19.49
N SER A 120 -16.59 1.54 -19.07
CA SER A 120 -17.65 0.69 -18.54
C SER A 120 -17.25 -0.02 -17.25
N SER A 121 -16.23 0.48 -16.55
CA SER A 121 -15.62 -0.19 -15.39
C SER A 121 -16.20 0.25 -14.03
N ILE A 122 -16.70 1.47 -13.95
CA ILE A 122 -17.16 2.12 -12.71
C ILE A 122 -18.34 3.03 -13.08
N TYR A 123 -19.44 2.92 -12.35
CA TYR A 123 -20.66 3.71 -12.53
C TYR A 123 -21.11 4.32 -11.20
N ASN A 124 -21.90 5.39 -11.26
CA ASN A 124 -22.65 5.86 -10.10
C ASN A 124 -24.06 5.23 -10.02
N ALA A 125 -24.85 5.66 -9.05
CA ALA A 125 -26.20 5.17 -8.82
C ALA A 125 -27.17 5.46 -9.99
N ASP A 126 -26.94 6.52 -10.75
CA ASP A 126 -27.75 6.87 -11.93
C ASP A 126 -27.35 6.06 -13.18
N GLY A 127 -26.37 5.15 -13.05
CA GLY A 127 -25.87 4.32 -14.15
C GLY A 127 -24.95 5.06 -15.12
N VAL A 128 -24.45 6.24 -14.74
CA VAL A 128 -23.49 7.02 -15.52
C VAL A 128 -22.07 6.51 -15.24
N ALA A 129 -21.34 6.24 -16.32
CA ALA A 129 -19.99 5.72 -16.24
C ALA A 129 -18.97 6.80 -15.86
N MET A 130 -17.95 6.41 -15.09
CA MET A 130 -16.77 7.24 -14.84
C MET A 130 -15.98 7.46 -16.13
N GLU A 131 -15.55 8.71 -16.36
CA GLU A 131 -14.75 9.06 -17.52
C GLU A 131 -13.36 8.42 -17.48
N THR A 132 -12.90 7.85 -18.60
CA THR A 132 -11.57 7.22 -18.71
C THR A 132 -10.41 8.21 -18.59
N SER A 133 -10.68 9.51 -18.71
CA SER A 133 -9.70 10.57 -18.45
C SER A 133 -9.44 10.80 -16.95
N GLN A 134 -10.25 10.24 -16.06
CA GLN A 134 -9.99 10.29 -14.62
C GLN A 134 -8.66 9.60 -14.31
N SER A 135 -7.81 10.29 -13.57
CA SER A 135 -6.49 9.79 -13.20
C SER A 135 -6.05 10.46 -11.92
N LEU A 136 -5.61 9.68 -10.94
CA LEU A 136 -4.95 10.19 -9.75
C LEU A 136 -3.57 9.56 -9.63
N SER A 137 -2.58 10.37 -9.26
CA SER A 137 -1.21 9.94 -9.10
C SER A 137 -0.65 10.40 -7.77
N SER A 138 0.22 9.59 -7.19
CA SER A 138 0.94 9.92 -5.96
C SER A 138 2.33 9.27 -5.97
N GLY A 139 3.22 9.74 -5.11
CA GLY A 139 4.52 9.10 -4.88
C GLY A 139 4.38 7.93 -3.91
N LEU A 140 5.12 6.85 -4.16
CA LEU A 140 5.30 5.82 -3.14
C LEU A 140 6.29 6.30 -2.07
N PHE A 141 6.17 5.79 -0.85
CA PHE A 141 7.12 6.10 0.22
C PHE A 141 8.44 5.36 0.01
N ASP A 142 9.56 5.99 0.39
CA ASP A 142 10.83 5.30 0.57
C ASP A 142 10.76 4.46 1.84
N THR A 143 10.64 3.15 1.67
CA THR A 143 10.28 2.24 2.78
C THR A 143 11.51 1.78 3.57
N GLY A 144 12.72 1.91 3.02
CA GLY A 144 13.95 1.39 3.61
C GLY A 144 13.79 -0.04 4.15
N ILE A 145 14.01 -0.26 5.45
CA ILE A 145 14.09 -1.61 6.02
C ILE A 145 12.75 -2.34 6.17
N LEU A 146 11.61 -1.67 5.93
CA LEU A 146 10.29 -2.30 6.09
C LEU A 146 10.17 -3.59 5.29
N GLY A 147 9.60 -4.61 5.92
CA GLY A 147 9.39 -5.92 5.32
C GLY A 147 9.96 -7.06 6.17
N LYS A 148 9.97 -8.24 5.55
CA LYS A 148 10.48 -9.48 6.15
C LYS A 148 11.79 -9.86 5.51
N TRP A 149 12.72 -10.31 6.33
CA TRP A 149 14.10 -10.58 5.95
C TRP A 149 14.55 -11.88 6.60
N TYR A 150 15.33 -12.65 5.87
CA TYR A 150 15.86 -13.92 6.34
C TYR A 150 17.35 -14.05 6.05
N SER A 151 18.07 -14.61 7.00
CA SER A 151 19.49 -14.89 6.90
C SER A 151 19.80 -16.29 7.42
N THR A 152 20.72 -16.98 6.75
CA THR A 152 21.25 -18.28 7.15
C THR A 152 22.59 -18.56 6.47
N GLY A 153 23.33 -19.57 6.94
CA GLY A 153 24.57 -20.03 6.32
C GLY A 153 25.63 -18.94 6.26
N SER A 154 26.23 -18.71 5.08
CA SER A 154 27.25 -17.67 4.88
C SER A 154 26.74 -16.25 5.03
N ASN A 155 25.42 -16.05 5.10
CA ASN A 155 24.88 -14.72 5.32
C ASN A 155 25.01 -14.28 6.77
N ILE A 156 25.08 -15.21 7.74
CA ILE A 156 25.18 -14.92 9.17
C ILE A 156 26.52 -14.24 9.48
N ALA A 157 26.46 -13.10 10.16
CA ALA A 157 27.65 -12.37 10.57
C ALA A 157 28.53 -13.25 11.48
N PRO A 158 29.86 -13.26 11.33
CA PRO A 158 30.75 -14.09 12.15
C PRO A 158 30.54 -13.92 13.66
N ALA A 159 30.30 -12.70 14.15
CA ALA A 159 30.03 -12.43 15.56
C ALA A 159 28.74 -13.09 16.05
N ILE A 160 27.69 -13.13 15.23
CA ILE A 160 26.43 -13.80 15.54
C ILE A 160 26.62 -15.32 15.48
N GLN A 161 27.32 -15.82 14.46
CA GLN A 161 27.61 -17.24 14.31
C GLN A 161 28.40 -17.81 15.51
N ALA A 162 29.33 -17.03 16.08
CA ALA A 162 30.11 -17.41 17.26
C ALA A 162 29.24 -17.65 18.52
N THR A 163 28.02 -17.11 18.57
CA THR A 163 27.06 -17.39 19.65
C THR A 163 26.30 -18.71 19.45
N GLY A 164 26.47 -19.36 18.29
CA GLY A 164 25.80 -20.60 17.92
C GLY A 164 24.53 -20.43 17.10
N VAL A 165 24.14 -19.21 16.74
CA VAL A 165 23.00 -18.92 15.85
C VAL A 165 23.31 -19.39 14.43
N ASP A 166 22.34 -20.08 13.80
CA ASP A 166 22.43 -20.58 12.42
C ASP A 166 21.52 -19.85 11.43
N SER A 167 20.49 -19.18 11.93
CA SER A 167 19.54 -18.43 11.11
C SER A 167 18.86 -17.30 11.88
N VAL A 168 18.52 -16.25 11.15
CA VAL A 168 17.87 -15.05 11.66
C VAL A 168 16.70 -14.68 10.76
N PHE A 169 15.53 -14.49 11.36
CA PHE A 169 14.38 -13.87 10.71
C PHE A 169 14.15 -12.49 11.31
N ALA A 170 13.92 -11.47 10.48
CA ALA A 170 13.63 -10.13 10.93
C ALA A 170 12.39 -9.58 10.21
N GLU A 171 11.48 -8.96 10.95
CA GLU A 171 10.32 -8.26 10.42
C GLU A 171 10.29 -6.84 10.96
N PHE A 172 10.34 -5.85 10.07
CA PHE A 172 10.22 -4.43 10.39
C PHE A 172 8.89 -3.91 9.85
N LYS A 173 8.09 -3.33 10.73
CA LYS A 173 6.69 -2.97 10.45
C LYS A 173 6.52 -1.47 10.27
N ALA A 174 5.51 -1.09 9.48
CA ALA A 174 5.17 0.31 9.21
C ALA A 174 4.91 1.13 10.49
N ASN A 175 4.40 0.49 11.55
CA ASN A 175 4.18 1.10 12.87
C ASN A 175 5.46 1.28 13.71
N LYS A 176 6.65 1.20 13.09
CA LYS A 176 7.97 1.36 13.73
C LYS A 176 8.32 0.32 14.79
N THR A 177 7.67 -0.84 14.77
CA THR A 177 8.04 -2.00 15.60
C THR A 177 8.83 -3.02 14.79
N TYR A 178 9.68 -3.78 15.47
CA TYR A 178 10.38 -4.90 14.87
C TYR A 178 10.26 -6.17 15.70
N ILE A 179 10.39 -7.31 15.02
CA ILE A 179 10.64 -8.61 15.62
C ILE A 179 11.87 -9.19 14.92
N ILE A 180 12.88 -9.61 15.70
CA ILE A 180 14.02 -10.38 15.21
C ILE A 180 14.04 -11.70 15.96
N GLU A 181 14.05 -12.81 15.23
CA GLU A 181 14.07 -14.16 15.77
C GLU A 181 15.37 -14.83 15.36
N THR A 182 16.13 -15.30 16.34
CA THR A 182 17.36 -16.04 16.12
C THR A 182 17.13 -17.51 16.46
N PHE A 183 17.63 -18.39 15.60
CA PHE A 183 17.52 -19.83 15.76
C PHE A 183 18.91 -20.45 15.83
N SER A 184 19.02 -21.53 16.58
CA SER A 184 20.26 -22.29 16.74
C SER A 184 19.92 -23.77 16.90
N ALA A 185 20.73 -24.65 16.33
CA ALA A 185 20.67 -26.08 16.62
C ALA A 185 20.87 -26.41 18.12
N LYS A 186 21.52 -25.51 18.89
CA LYS A 186 21.86 -25.72 20.32
C LYS A 186 20.97 -24.91 21.28
N GLN A 187 20.35 -23.82 20.81
CA GLN A 187 19.47 -22.97 21.61
C GLN A 187 18.10 -22.86 20.92
N LEU A 188 17.04 -23.00 21.71
CA LEU A 188 15.69 -22.71 21.23
C LEU A 188 15.62 -21.27 20.68
N LYS A 189 14.67 -21.04 19.78
CA LYS A 189 14.31 -19.72 19.25
C LYS A 189 14.38 -18.64 20.33
N THR A 190 15.17 -17.60 20.08
CA THR A 190 15.14 -16.36 20.87
C THR A 190 14.42 -15.28 20.07
N THR A 191 13.57 -14.49 20.73
CA THR A 191 12.78 -13.44 20.09
C THR A 191 13.14 -12.09 20.68
N HIS A 192 13.68 -11.23 19.85
CA HIS A 192 14.00 -9.84 20.14
C HIS A 192 12.89 -8.94 19.61
N LYS A 193 12.44 -7.99 20.42
CA LYS A 193 11.36 -7.07 20.05
C LYS A 193 11.67 -5.68 20.53
N GLY A 194 11.22 -4.69 19.76
CA GLY A 194 11.42 -3.31 20.09
C GLY A 194 10.82 -2.36 19.06
N THR A 195 11.34 -1.14 19.08
CA THR A 195 11.03 -0.11 18.10
C THR A 195 12.29 0.27 17.32
N PHE A 196 12.11 0.85 16.14
CA PHE A 196 13.24 1.30 15.32
C PHE A 196 12.98 2.66 14.71
N ASN A 197 14.09 3.36 14.45
CA ASN A 197 14.14 4.55 13.62
C ASN A 197 15.18 4.34 12.53
N GLN A 198 14.89 4.85 11.33
CA GLN A 198 15.81 4.81 10.20
C GLN A 198 15.87 6.19 9.55
N ALA A 199 17.00 6.53 8.93
CA ALA A 199 17.16 7.75 8.14
C ALA A 199 18.05 7.50 6.93
N ARG A 200 17.72 8.12 5.78
CA ARG A 200 18.63 8.17 4.62
C ARG A 200 19.89 8.90 5.04
N SER A 201 21.05 8.27 4.83
CA SER A 201 22.32 8.97 5.01
C SER A 201 22.59 9.90 3.81
N LYS A 202 23.66 10.70 3.92
CA LYS A 202 24.16 11.51 2.79
C LYS A 202 25.13 10.73 1.88
N THR A 203 25.40 9.47 2.19
CA THR A 203 26.42 8.67 1.54
C THR A 203 25.79 7.48 0.81
N GLY A 204 25.77 7.56 -0.52
CA GLY A 204 25.25 6.49 -1.36
C GLY A 204 23.79 6.13 -1.04
N GLU A 205 23.49 4.84 -1.06
CA GLU A 205 22.16 4.30 -0.74
C GLU A 205 22.06 3.76 0.70
N ILE A 206 23.04 4.09 1.55
CA ILE A 206 23.12 3.64 2.95
C ILE A 206 22.14 4.40 3.84
N TRP A 207 21.56 3.70 4.80
CA TRP A 207 20.68 4.22 5.83
C TRP A 207 21.31 4.07 7.21
N ASP A 208 21.06 5.05 8.06
CA ASP A 208 21.28 4.93 9.51
C ASP A 208 20.10 4.19 10.13
N LEU A 209 20.38 3.39 11.16
CA LEU A 209 19.41 2.59 11.89
C LEU A 209 19.69 2.62 13.39
N ALA A 210 18.64 2.88 14.17
CA ALA A 210 18.66 2.75 15.61
C ALA A 210 17.53 1.83 16.06
N LEU A 211 17.86 0.82 16.86
CA LEU A 211 16.91 -0.09 17.49
C LEU A 211 16.86 0.16 19.00
N SER A 212 15.65 0.36 19.52
CA SER A 212 15.38 0.34 20.95
C SER A 212 14.68 -0.96 21.30
N GLN A 213 15.45 -1.90 21.86
CA GLN A 213 14.99 -3.23 22.25
C GLN A 213 14.31 -3.18 23.61
N ASN A 214 13.18 -3.87 23.74
CA ASN A 214 12.45 -4.03 25.00
C ASN A 214 12.48 -5.47 25.52
N SER A 215 12.67 -6.45 24.64
CA SER A 215 12.70 -7.88 24.95
C SER A 215 13.80 -8.55 24.12
N PRO A 216 14.58 -9.50 24.66
CA PRO A 216 14.47 -10.12 25.99
C PRO A 216 14.93 -9.24 27.16
N ALA A 217 15.72 -8.20 26.89
CA ALA A 217 16.11 -7.17 27.85
C ALA A 217 16.22 -5.82 27.15
N ALA A 218 16.16 -4.74 27.92
CA ALA A 218 16.33 -3.38 27.39
C ALA A 218 17.76 -3.20 26.84
N ALA A 219 17.88 -2.77 25.59
CA ALA A 219 19.15 -2.50 24.94
C ALA A 219 18.97 -1.51 23.78
N THR A 220 20.01 -0.74 23.48
CA THR A 220 20.02 0.14 22.31
C THR A 220 21.06 -0.38 21.34
N HIS A 221 20.70 -0.45 20.06
CA HIS A 221 21.61 -0.82 18.99
C HIS A 221 21.62 0.26 17.93
N GLU A 222 22.79 0.55 17.39
CA GLU A 222 22.98 1.54 16.33
C GLU A 222 23.86 0.98 15.23
N GLY A 223 23.61 1.44 14.00
CA GLY A 223 24.40 1.06 12.85
C GLY A 223 23.76 1.46 11.54
N ILE A 224 24.03 0.69 10.49
CA ILE A 224 23.68 1.03 9.12
C ILE A 224 23.14 -0.17 8.34
N PHE A 225 22.37 0.12 7.29
CA PHE A 225 21.96 -0.88 6.30
C PHE A 225 21.88 -0.31 4.89
N GLU A 226 21.94 -1.19 3.91
CA GLU A 226 21.77 -0.86 2.49
C GLU A 226 21.01 -1.99 1.82
N ILE A 227 20.04 -1.63 0.98
CA ILE A 227 19.21 -2.58 0.26
C ILE A 227 19.55 -2.53 -1.22
N THR A 228 19.80 -3.69 -1.80
CA THR A 228 19.94 -3.85 -3.24
C THR A 228 18.69 -4.53 -3.79
N SER A 229 17.93 -3.80 -4.60
CA SER A 229 16.78 -4.37 -5.33
C SER A 229 17.25 -5.03 -6.63
N GLY A 230 16.73 -6.24 -6.90
CA GLY A 230 17.04 -7.03 -8.09
C GLY A 230 16.06 -8.20 -8.20
N GLN A 231 16.39 -9.22 -9.00
CA GLN A 231 15.60 -10.47 -9.04
C GLN A 231 15.41 -11.07 -7.64
N THR A 232 16.47 -10.99 -6.83
CA THR A 232 16.42 -11.21 -5.39
C THR A 232 16.74 -9.89 -4.72
N THR A 233 15.88 -9.45 -3.81
CA THR A 233 16.18 -8.27 -2.99
C THR A 233 17.02 -8.70 -1.79
N THR A 234 18.16 -8.04 -1.59
CA THR A 234 19.09 -8.32 -0.49
C THR A 234 19.34 -7.08 0.35
N MET A 235 19.80 -7.30 1.58
CA MET A 235 20.20 -6.24 2.49
C MET A 235 21.54 -6.59 3.13
N ILE A 236 22.46 -5.63 3.13
CA ILE A 236 23.63 -5.63 4.01
C ILE A 236 23.27 -4.81 5.24
N TYR A 237 23.60 -5.34 6.42
CA TYR A 237 23.17 -4.83 7.71
C TYR A 237 24.32 -4.95 8.69
N GLU A 238 24.72 -3.86 9.34
CA GLU A 238 25.75 -3.88 10.38
C GLU A 238 25.25 -3.05 11.56
N ILE A 239 25.07 -3.71 12.70
CA ILE A 239 24.58 -3.06 13.92
C ILE A 239 25.32 -3.60 15.14
N VAL A 240 25.52 -2.76 16.13
CA VAL A 240 26.10 -3.16 17.43
C VAL A 240 25.33 -2.54 18.59
N GLN A 241 25.45 -3.17 19.75
CA GLN A 241 24.88 -2.65 20.99
C GLN A 241 25.72 -1.48 21.52
N VAL A 242 25.06 -0.39 21.90
CA VAL A 242 25.66 0.82 22.47
C VAL A 242 25.35 0.85 23.98
N PRO A 243 26.30 1.23 24.87
CA PRO A 243 27.61 1.83 24.59
C PRO A 243 28.77 0.83 24.47
N ASP A 244 28.50 -0.48 24.43
CA ASP A 244 29.53 -1.52 24.49
C ASP A 244 30.51 -1.45 23.30
N LEU A 245 30.01 -1.08 22.12
CA LEU A 245 30.81 -0.85 20.92
C LEU A 245 30.45 0.47 20.23
N VAL A 246 31.44 1.06 19.55
CA VAL A 246 31.24 2.20 18.66
C VAL A 246 30.56 1.70 17.38
N PRO A 247 29.38 2.23 17.02
CA PRO A 247 28.62 1.78 15.86
C PRO A 247 29.30 2.14 14.53
N PRO A 248 28.99 1.40 13.45
CA PRO A 248 29.42 1.77 12.11
C PRO A 248 28.71 3.06 11.67
N THR A 249 29.30 3.80 10.74
CA THR A 249 28.70 5.01 10.15
C THR A 249 28.61 4.90 8.64
N ALA A 250 27.64 5.59 8.03
CA ALA A 250 27.46 5.56 6.59
C ALA A 250 28.68 6.11 5.83
N GLU A 251 29.36 7.14 6.37
CA GLU A 251 30.57 7.72 5.77
C GLU A 251 31.76 6.75 5.78
N ALA A 252 31.89 5.95 6.84
CA ALA A 252 32.96 4.97 6.96
C ALA A 252 32.62 3.64 6.23
N GLY A 253 31.32 3.41 5.96
CA GLY A 253 30.81 2.25 5.24
C GLY A 253 30.72 0.99 6.11
N PHE A 254 30.39 -0.13 5.47
CA PHE A 254 30.28 -1.42 6.15
C PHE A 254 31.64 -1.96 6.60
N GLY A 255 31.64 -2.61 7.76
CA GLY A 255 32.81 -3.09 8.49
C GLY A 255 33.47 -2.00 9.34
N SER A 256 32.84 -0.83 9.52
CA SER A 256 33.42 0.30 10.24
C SER A 256 33.21 0.29 11.75
N THR A 257 32.50 -0.72 12.28
CA THR A 257 32.36 -0.94 13.73
C THR A 257 33.72 -0.82 14.46
N ALA A 258 33.74 -0.02 15.54
CA ALA A 258 34.96 0.33 16.29
C ALA A 258 36.11 0.86 15.39
N GLY A 259 35.78 1.69 14.41
CA GLY A 259 36.76 2.27 13.48
C GLY A 259 37.39 1.24 12.54
N GLY A 260 36.73 0.12 12.30
CA GLY A 260 37.20 -0.96 11.44
C GLY A 260 37.99 -2.07 12.13
N ALA A 261 38.14 -2.02 13.45
CA ALA A 261 38.93 -3.00 14.21
C ALA A 261 38.42 -4.44 14.07
N HIS A 262 37.13 -4.61 13.72
CA HIS A 262 36.48 -5.91 13.59
C HIS A 262 36.22 -6.35 12.15
N GLY A 263 36.58 -5.53 11.15
CA GLY A 263 36.27 -5.79 9.74
C GLY A 263 34.81 -6.21 9.54
N ALA A 264 34.58 -7.29 8.78
CA ALA A 264 33.24 -7.78 8.48
C ALA A 264 32.57 -8.61 9.60
N ALA A 265 33.13 -8.68 10.81
CA ALA A 265 32.63 -9.58 11.86
C ALA A 265 31.16 -9.30 12.26
N TYR A 266 30.70 -8.06 12.13
CA TYR A 266 29.32 -7.63 12.44
C TYR A 266 28.46 -7.40 11.20
N VAL A 267 29.01 -7.62 10.00
CA VAL A 267 28.28 -7.43 8.74
C VAL A 267 27.43 -8.66 8.46
N GLN A 268 26.12 -8.45 8.52
CA GLN A 268 25.07 -9.43 8.35
C GLN A 268 24.40 -9.23 6.99
N ASN A 269 24.24 -10.30 6.22
CA ASN A 269 23.48 -10.26 4.97
C ASN A 269 22.07 -10.81 5.20
N PHE A 270 21.08 -10.28 4.50
CA PHE A 270 19.71 -10.79 4.48
C PHE A 270 19.18 -10.88 3.06
N VAL A 271 18.24 -11.79 2.87
CA VAL A 271 17.40 -11.92 1.69
C VAL A 271 15.97 -11.56 2.06
N ARG A 272 15.29 -10.78 1.21
CA ARG A 272 13.88 -10.43 1.39
C ARG A 272 13.00 -11.68 1.31
N VAL A 273 12.02 -11.77 2.19
CA VAL A 273 10.94 -12.78 2.13
C VAL A 273 9.70 -12.09 1.56
N ASN A 274 9.18 -12.63 0.47
CA ASN A 274 7.93 -12.16 -0.16
C ASN A 274 6.70 -12.76 0.54
#